data_AF-A0AAW2EQ68-F1
#
_entry.id   AF-A0AAW2EQ68-F1
#
_cell.length_a   1.000
_cell.length_b   1.000
_cell.length_c   1.000
_cell.angle_alpha   90.00
_cell.angle_beta   90.00
_cell.angle_gamma   90.00
#
_symmetry.space_group_name_H-M   'P 1'
#
loop_
_entity.id
_entity.type
_entity.pdbx_description
1 polymer ?
#
loop_
_entity_poly.entity_id
_entity_poly.type
_entity_poly.pdbx_seq_one_letter_code
_entity_poly.pdbx_strand_id
1 'polypeptide(L)'
;MSKGFNKEKARKMLKEEDEFISRILSIMPLSTRELAEKNYLATEDKEPTKKAKTLTILGKKTKRAHTFQELHAKLDELKGVKKLDYKQKLLKKTLKNKIKKKTKKEERFRQKKHVRLENNTTNGSKIKTENEEIPKLPKPKPIFNSEGKMVFSKFDFSEIGVKKKLPKNQNDPKKMLQQLHQKKEKLKQLEDLGNKEEAENIKEKDAWKSVLARASGEKVKDDPELLKRTIKRNDQQKKHSTKKWNSRIENVQKSMQERQEKRRDNIMKKKKEKKQNKLKKAAKKGRVISGI
;
A
#
# COMPACT_ATOMS: atom_id res chain seq x y z
N MET A 1 -63.87 9.29 -33.46
CA MET A 1 -63.94 8.83 -32.05
C MET A 1 -62.55 8.51 -31.54
N SER A 2 -61.91 9.38 -30.74
CA SER A 2 -60.62 9.06 -30.12
C SER A 2 -60.82 8.19 -28.88
N LYS A 3 -60.06 7.11 -28.74
CA LYS A 3 -60.21 6.15 -27.63
C LYS A 3 -59.41 6.67 -26.42
N GLY A 4 -60.10 7.33 -25.50
CA GLY A 4 -59.51 8.06 -24.37
C GLY A 4 -58.49 7.26 -23.56
N PHE A 5 -57.43 7.94 -23.10
CA PHE A 5 -56.29 7.32 -22.42
C PHE A 5 -56.72 6.56 -21.15
N ASN A 6 -56.63 5.22 -21.21
CA ASN A 6 -56.99 4.36 -20.08
C ASN A 6 -55.88 4.38 -19.02
N LYS A 7 -56.04 5.28 -18.04
CA LYS A 7 -55.14 5.49 -16.90
C LYS A 7 -54.92 4.21 -16.07
N GLU A 8 -55.90 3.31 -16.00
CA GLU A 8 -55.78 2.06 -15.23
C GLU A 8 -54.91 1.03 -15.95
N LYS A 9 -55.08 0.85 -17.26
CA LYS A 9 -54.24 -0.04 -18.06
C LYS A 9 -52.79 0.44 -18.04
N ALA A 10 -52.55 1.74 -18.17
CA ALA A 10 -51.21 2.31 -18.03
C ALA A 10 -50.61 2.05 -16.63
N ARG A 11 -51.40 2.22 -15.56
CA ARG A 11 -50.98 1.90 -14.18
C ARG A 11 -50.69 0.41 -13.94
N LYS A 12 -51.36 -0.52 -14.65
CA LYS A 12 -51.07 -1.96 -14.58
C LYS A 12 -49.74 -2.27 -15.26
N MET A 13 -49.56 -1.82 -16.50
CA MET A 13 -48.30 -2.01 -17.26
C MET A 13 -47.09 -1.41 -16.52
N LEU A 14 -47.21 -0.23 -15.91
CA LEU A 14 -46.13 0.37 -15.12
C LEU A 14 -45.76 -0.45 -13.87
N LYS A 15 -46.70 -1.19 -13.26
CA LYS A 15 -46.41 -2.11 -12.14
C LYS A 15 -45.75 -3.41 -12.63
N GLU A 16 -46.21 -3.94 -13.76
CA GLU A 16 -45.65 -5.13 -14.39
C GLU A 16 -44.16 -4.90 -14.77
N GLU A 17 -43.84 -3.72 -15.30
CA GLU A 17 -42.46 -3.29 -15.59
C GLU A 17 -41.62 -3.05 -14.32
N ASP A 18 -42.17 -2.39 -13.29
CA ASP A 18 -41.45 -2.15 -12.03
C ASP A 18 -41.13 -3.46 -11.28
N GLU A 19 -42.05 -4.42 -11.28
CA GLU A 19 -41.79 -5.78 -10.77
C GLU A 19 -40.71 -6.50 -11.59
N PHE A 20 -40.74 -6.38 -12.92
CA PHE A 20 -39.76 -7.00 -13.82
C PHE A 20 -38.35 -6.42 -13.61
N ILE A 21 -38.23 -5.09 -13.57
CA ILE A 21 -36.98 -4.37 -13.29
C ILE A 21 -36.46 -4.72 -11.90
N SER A 22 -37.33 -4.74 -10.88
CA SER A 22 -36.98 -5.12 -9.51
C SER A 22 -36.44 -6.56 -9.42
N ARG A 23 -37.05 -7.50 -10.15
CA ARG A 23 -36.56 -8.90 -10.25
C ARG A 23 -35.17 -8.95 -10.89
N ILE A 24 -34.94 -8.24 -12.01
CA ILE A 24 -33.62 -8.17 -12.67
C ILE A 24 -32.56 -7.57 -11.73
N LEU A 25 -32.85 -6.45 -11.09
CA LEU A 25 -31.92 -5.78 -10.17
C LEU A 25 -31.64 -6.59 -8.89
N SER A 26 -32.54 -7.50 -8.50
CA SER A 26 -32.29 -8.46 -7.40
C SER A 26 -31.35 -9.62 -7.78
N ILE A 27 -31.29 -9.97 -9.06
CA ILE A 27 -30.42 -11.02 -9.61
C ILE A 27 -29.04 -10.46 -9.98
N MET A 28 -28.96 -9.18 -10.34
CA MET A 28 -27.71 -8.49 -10.63
C MET A 28 -26.82 -8.38 -9.39
N PRO A 29 -25.52 -8.74 -9.47
CA PRO A 29 -24.60 -8.61 -8.35
C PRO A 29 -24.22 -7.13 -8.15
N LEU A 30 -25.02 -6.42 -7.35
CA LEU A 30 -24.75 -5.03 -6.94
C LEU A 30 -23.31 -4.84 -6.50
N SER A 31 -22.72 -3.70 -6.88
CA SER A 31 -21.37 -3.36 -6.46
C SER A 31 -21.31 -3.28 -4.94
N THR A 32 -20.22 -3.76 -4.34
CA THR A 32 -20.01 -3.70 -2.87
C THR A 32 -20.03 -2.26 -2.32
N ARG A 33 -19.98 -1.27 -3.21
CA ARG A 33 -20.13 0.16 -2.93
C ARG A 33 -21.59 0.59 -2.76
N GLU A 34 -22.48 0.21 -3.69
CA GLU A 34 -23.90 0.57 -3.66
C GLU A 34 -24.61 -0.08 -2.46
N LEU A 35 -24.19 -1.30 -2.10
CA LEU A 35 -24.61 -1.97 -0.87
C LEU A 35 -24.13 -1.24 0.40
N ALA A 36 -23.03 -0.50 0.37
CA ALA A 36 -22.62 0.33 1.50
C ALA A 36 -23.41 1.65 1.56
N GLU A 37 -23.68 2.25 0.41
CA GLU A 37 -24.40 3.52 0.27
C GLU A 37 -25.91 3.35 0.63
N LYS A 38 -26.58 2.27 0.22
CA LYS A 38 -27.95 1.95 0.68
C LYS A 38 -28.06 1.66 2.18
N ASN A 39 -27.01 1.15 2.82
CA ASN A 39 -26.97 0.96 4.28
C ASN A 39 -26.65 2.27 5.05
N TYR A 40 -26.34 3.37 4.37
CA TYR A 40 -26.04 4.68 4.97
C TYR A 40 -27.23 5.65 4.96
N LEU A 41 -28.22 5.42 4.07
CA LEU A 41 -29.45 6.23 3.97
C LEU A 41 -30.62 5.67 4.79
N ALA A 42 -30.45 4.51 5.42
CA ALA A 42 -31.46 3.83 6.23
C ALA A 42 -31.16 3.89 7.74
N THR A 43 -30.37 4.88 8.18
CA THR A 43 -29.89 5.01 9.57
C THR A 43 -30.10 6.41 10.13
N GLU A 44 -31.33 6.90 10.05
CA GLU A 44 -31.87 7.76 11.11
C GLU A 44 -32.95 6.95 11.86
N ASP A 45 -32.97 7.12 13.18
CA ASP A 45 -33.81 6.46 14.17
C ASP A 45 -33.75 4.92 14.37
N LYS A 46 -33.56 4.56 15.65
CA LYS A 46 -33.83 3.27 16.33
C LYS A 46 -32.86 2.09 16.13
N GLU A 47 -32.29 1.64 17.25
CA GLU A 47 -31.99 0.21 17.46
C GLU A 47 -33.33 -0.59 17.55
N PRO A 48 -33.38 -1.96 17.51
CA PRO A 48 -32.27 -2.93 17.59
C PRO A 48 -32.44 -4.19 16.68
N THR A 49 -31.62 -5.23 16.95
CA THR A 49 -31.89 -6.68 16.74
C THR A 49 -31.52 -7.43 15.44
N LYS A 50 -30.96 -8.63 15.68
CA LYS A 50 -31.16 -9.95 15.01
C LYS A 50 -31.63 -10.05 13.52
N LYS A 51 -30.65 -9.95 12.61
CA LYS A 51 -30.37 -10.93 11.51
C LYS A 51 -31.54 -11.56 10.70
N ALA A 52 -31.53 -11.31 9.39
CA ALA A 52 -31.88 -12.34 8.39
C ALA A 52 -30.73 -13.35 8.17
N LYS A 53 -31.01 -14.55 7.61
CA LYS A 53 -30.03 -15.61 7.31
C LYS A 53 -30.10 -15.99 5.82
N THR A 54 -28.96 -16.22 5.19
CA THR A 54 -28.87 -17.05 3.97
C THR A 54 -28.26 -18.43 4.29
N LEU A 55 -28.67 -19.44 3.53
CA LEU A 55 -28.56 -20.85 3.91
C LEU A 55 -27.12 -21.40 3.76
N THR A 56 -26.46 -21.76 4.87
CA THR A 56 -25.24 -22.60 4.81
C THR A 56 -25.04 -23.50 6.04
N ILE A 57 -25.43 -24.77 5.89
CA ILE A 57 -24.89 -25.98 6.56
C ILE A 57 -25.03 -26.05 8.09
N LEU A 58 -25.64 -27.15 8.56
CA LEU A 58 -25.73 -27.53 9.97
C LEU A 58 -24.35 -27.85 10.56
N GLY A 59 -23.74 -26.88 11.21
CA GLY A 59 -22.51 -27.03 11.98
C GLY A 59 -22.30 -25.80 12.85
N LYS A 60 -21.92 -25.98 14.12
CA LYS A 60 -21.79 -24.91 15.13
C LYS A 60 -20.62 -23.97 14.80
N LYS A 61 -20.80 -23.08 13.80
CA LYS A 61 -19.85 -22.04 13.39
C LYS A 61 -19.55 -21.14 14.60
N THR A 62 -18.37 -21.30 15.21
CA THR A 62 -18.00 -20.47 16.37
C THR A 62 -18.03 -18.99 15.96
N LYS A 63 -18.74 -18.15 16.72
CA LYS A 63 -18.83 -16.71 16.42
C LYS A 63 -17.41 -16.12 16.33
N ARG A 64 -17.20 -15.23 15.36
CA ARG A 64 -15.96 -14.44 15.22
C ARG A 64 -15.89 -13.49 16.41
N ALA A 65 -14.71 -13.32 17.01
CA ALA A 65 -14.53 -12.34 18.08
C ALA A 65 -14.41 -10.92 17.48
N HIS A 66 -15.32 -10.04 17.91
CA HIS A 66 -15.45 -8.65 17.48
C HIS A 66 -14.78 -7.69 18.50
N THR A 67 -15.13 -7.81 19.78
CA THR A 67 -14.65 -6.95 20.87
C THR A 67 -13.17 -7.22 21.22
N PHE A 68 -12.50 -6.31 21.92
CA PHE A 68 -11.09 -6.51 22.33
C PHE A 68 -10.95 -7.59 23.43
N GLN A 69 -11.83 -7.58 24.44
CA GLN A 69 -11.84 -8.57 25.51
C GLN A 69 -12.10 -9.99 24.97
N GLU A 70 -13.08 -10.16 24.06
CA GLU A 70 -13.33 -11.43 23.35
C GLU A 70 -12.09 -12.00 22.64
N LEU A 71 -11.22 -11.13 22.10
CA LEU A 71 -9.99 -11.55 21.42
C LEU A 71 -8.89 -11.98 22.40
N HIS A 72 -8.91 -11.47 23.64
CA HIS A 72 -8.06 -11.93 24.73
C HIS A 72 -8.55 -13.27 25.27
N ALA A 73 -9.82 -13.35 25.71
CA ALA A 73 -10.43 -14.59 26.22
C ALA A 73 -10.21 -15.77 25.25
N LYS A 74 -10.50 -15.58 23.96
CA LYS A 74 -10.31 -16.61 22.91
C LYS A 74 -8.84 -16.94 22.58
N LEU A 75 -7.89 -16.12 23.00
CA LEU A 75 -6.46 -16.44 22.94
C LEU A 75 -6.04 -17.23 24.18
N ASP A 76 -6.62 -16.91 25.34
CA ASP A 76 -6.30 -17.52 26.63
C ASP A 76 -6.94 -18.91 26.79
N GLU A 77 -8.15 -19.13 26.25
CA GLU A 77 -8.69 -20.46 25.88
C GLU A 77 -7.63 -21.29 25.12
N LEU A 78 -7.07 -20.69 24.05
CA LEU A 78 -6.02 -21.31 23.25
C LEU A 78 -4.64 -21.34 23.93
N LYS A 79 -4.45 -20.74 25.12
CA LYS A 79 -3.27 -20.96 25.97
C LYS A 79 -3.43 -22.24 26.79
N GLY A 80 -4.59 -22.48 27.41
CA GLY A 80 -4.83 -23.59 28.33
C GLY A 80 -4.80 -24.99 27.71
N VAL A 81 -5.15 -25.12 26.42
CA VAL A 81 -5.16 -26.43 25.72
C VAL A 81 -3.73 -26.96 25.52
N LYS A 82 -3.38 -28.05 26.23
CA LYS A 82 -2.04 -28.67 26.23
C LYS A 82 -1.58 -29.19 24.85
N LYS A 83 -2.47 -29.78 24.05
CA LYS A 83 -2.18 -30.26 22.67
C LYS A 83 -3.07 -29.53 21.66
N LEU A 84 -2.50 -28.58 20.92
CA LEU A 84 -3.21 -27.77 19.91
C LEU A 84 -3.08 -28.37 18.50
N ASP A 85 -4.20 -28.44 17.78
CA ASP A 85 -4.26 -28.73 16.34
C ASP A 85 -3.54 -27.65 15.50
N TYR A 86 -3.15 -27.98 14.26
CA TYR A 86 -2.56 -27.04 13.31
C TYR A 86 -3.43 -25.80 13.04
N LYS A 87 -4.75 -25.97 12.87
CA LYS A 87 -5.68 -24.84 12.65
C LYS A 87 -5.77 -23.96 13.90
N GLN A 88 -5.78 -24.58 15.09
CA GLN A 88 -5.74 -23.88 16.38
C GLN A 88 -4.42 -23.12 16.61
N LYS A 89 -3.27 -23.72 16.25
CA LYS A 89 -1.93 -23.07 16.27
C LYS A 89 -1.90 -21.84 15.36
N LEU A 90 -2.50 -21.90 14.17
CA LEU A 90 -2.63 -20.77 13.26
C LEU A 90 -3.55 -19.66 13.81
N LEU A 91 -4.68 -20.03 14.41
CA LEU A 91 -5.58 -19.09 15.11
C LEU A 91 -4.86 -18.39 16.29
N LYS A 92 -4.13 -19.12 17.13
CA LYS A 92 -3.32 -18.58 18.24
C LYS A 92 -2.26 -17.57 17.74
N LYS A 93 -1.60 -17.85 16.60
CA LYS A 93 -0.65 -16.92 15.95
C LYS A 93 -1.34 -15.65 15.42
N THR A 94 -2.47 -15.79 14.73
CA THR A 94 -3.21 -14.65 14.16
C THR A 94 -3.86 -13.77 15.23
N LEU A 95 -4.39 -14.34 16.32
CA LEU A 95 -4.90 -13.60 17.48
C LEU A 95 -3.80 -12.78 18.18
N LYS A 96 -2.65 -13.41 18.49
CA LYS A 96 -1.46 -12.69 19.03
C LYS A 96 -1.07 -11.49 18.16
N ASN A 97 -1.03 -11.68 16.84
CA ASN A 97 -0.71 -10.61 15.90
C ASN A 97 -1.80 -9.51 15.81
N LYS A 98 -3.09 -9.86 15.95
CA LYS A 98 -4.20 -8.89 15.97
C LYS A 98 -4.17 -8.02 17.24
N ILE A 99 -3.87 -8.61 18.39
CA ILE A 99 -3.68 -7.88 19.66
C ILE A 99 -2.45 -6.96 19.58
N LYS A 100 -1.28 -7.46 19.18
CA LYS A 100 -0.05 -6.65 19.03
C LYS A 100 -0.21 -5.49 18.04
N LYS A 101 -1.09 -5.62 17.04
CA LYS A 101 -1.47 -4.51 16.14
C LYS A 101 -2.45 -3.51 16.76
N LYS A 102 -3.38 -3.94 17.62
CA LYS A 102 -4.27 -3.04 18.37
C LYS A 102 -3.50 -2.24 19.41
N THR A 103 -2.71 -2.89 20.26
CA THR A 103 -1.93 -2.21 21.32
C THR A 103 -0.97 -1.16 20.73
N LYS A 104 -0.21 -1.50 19.69
CA LYS A 104 0.68 -0.53 19.00
C LYS A 104 -0.06 0.58 18.24
N LYS A 105 -1.34 0.41 17.88
CA LYS A 105 -2.15 1.53 17.35
C LYS A 105 -2.58 2.47 18.46
N GLU A 106 -2.93 1.93 19.63
CA GLU A 106 -3.35 2.71 20.79
C GLU A 106 -2.19 3.46 21.44
N GLU A 107 -1.04 2.81 21.62
CA GLU A 107 0.25 3.41 22.06
C GLU A 107 0.56 4.69 21.25
N ARG A 108 0.54 4.58 19.92
CA ARG A 108 0.75 5.70 18.99
C ARG A 108 -0.33 6.79 19.09
N PHE A 109 -1.55 6.42 19.44
CA PHE A 109 -2.65 7.37 19.62
C PHE A 109 -2.52 8.12 20.95
N ARG A 110 -2.08 7.45 22.03
CA ARG A 110 -1.71 8.06 23.31
C ARG A 110 -0.54 9.02 23.12
N GLN A 111 0.56 8.58 22.49
CA GLN A 111 1.71 9.44 22.13
C GLN A 111 1.28 10.68 21.32
N LYS A 112 0.42 10.51 20.30
CA LYS A 112 -0.12 11.63 19.51
C LYS A 112 -1.06 12.54 20.32
N LYS A 113 -1.69 12.06 21.41
CA LYS A 113 -2.43 12.91 22.36
C LYS A 113 -1.49 13.70 23.26
N HIS A 114 -0.45 13.08 23.85
CA HIS A 114 0.52 13.77 24.70
C HIS A 114 1.23 14.91 23.95
N VAL A 115 1.81 14.64 22.77
CA VAL A 115 2.46 15.67 21.93
C VAL A 115 1.49 16.80 21.53
N ARG A 116 0.19 16.53 21.42
CA ARG A 116 -0.83 17.56 21.18
C ARG A 116 -1.17 18.38 22.42
N LEU A 117 -1.12 17.79 23.60
CA LEU A 117 -1.31 18.50 24.87
C LEU A 117 -0.09 19.39 25.15
N GLU A 118 1.12 18.84 25.03
CA GLU A 118 2.40 19.55 25.17
C GLU A 118 2.45 20.79 24.25
N ASN A 119 2.24 20.61 22.94
CA ASN A 119 2.23 21.70 21.97
C ASN A 119 1.11 22.74 22.20
N ASN A 120 0.00 22.34 22.82
CA ASN A 120 -1.08 23.26 23.18
C ASN A 120 -0.76 24.03 24.47
N THR A 121 -0.04 23.41 25.42
CA THR A 121 0.41 24.08 26.66
C THR A 121 1.54 25.08 26.43
N THR A 122 2.38 24.89 25.40
CA THR A 122 3.42 25.88 25.05
C THR A 122 2.87 27.08 24.27
N ASN A 123 1.76 26.92 23.55
CA ASN A 123 1.20 27.94 22.66
C ASN A 123 -0.11 28.52 23.23
N GLY A 124 0.01 29.25 24.33
CA GLY A 124 -1.12 29.90 25.00
C GLY A 124 -1.77 31.02 24.17
N SER A 125 -3.12 30.99 24.13
CA SER A 125 -4.02 32.10 23.76
C SER A 125 -3.83 32.81 22.42
N LYS A 126 -4.74 32.52 21.46
CA LYS A 126 -5.54 33.53 20.72
C LYS A 126 -6.62 32.83 19.89
N ILE A 127 -7.78 32.62 20.49
CA ILE A 127 -9.03 32.29 19.80
C ILE A 127 -9.89 33.56 19.85
N LYS A 128 -10.35 34.01 18.69
CA LYS A 128 -11.50 34.92 18.53
C LYS A 128 -12.54 34.19 17.69
N THR A 129 -13.79 34.24 18.12
CA THR A 129 -14.94 33.57 17.48
C THR A 129 -16.03 34.60 17.19
N GLU A 130 -16.29 34.87 15.92
CA GLU A 130 -17.38 35.72 15.41
C GLU A 130 -17.89 35.10 14.08
N ASN A 131 -19.17 35.30 13.73
CA ASN A 131 -19.90 34.54 12.70
C ASN A 131 -21.09 35.37 12.15
N GLU A 132 -21.74 35.08 11.01
CA GLU A 132 -21.50 34.00 10.02
C GLU A 132 -20.64 34.48 8.82
N GLU A 133 -21.05 34.67 7.56
CA GLU A 133 -22.31 34.53 6.79
C GLU A 133 -22.31 33.30 5.85
N ILE A 134 -23.48 32.96 5.25
CA ILE A 134 -23.54 32.07 4.06
C ILE A 134 -24.24 32.74 2.86
N PRO A 135 -23.47 33.36 1.94
CA PRO A 135 -23.94 33.70 0.60
C PRO A 135 -23.71 32.54 -0.41
N LYS A 136 -24.54 32.49 -1.45
CA LYS A 136 -24.70 31.34 -2.37
C LYS A 136 -23.52 31.11 -3.33
N LEU A 137 -23.37 29.87 -3.79
CA LEU A 137 -22.21 29.35 -4.55
C LEU A 137 -22.07 29.85 -6.01
N PRO A 138 -20.94 30.50 -6.38
CA PRO A 138 -20.36 30.38 -7.70
C PRO A 138 -19.39 29.18 -7.78
N LYS A 139 -19.26 28.55 -8.95
CA LYS A 139 -18.29 27.44 -9.14
C LYS A 139 -16.85 27.97 -9.00
N PRO A 140 -16.00 27.42 -8.10
CA PRO A 140 -14.66 27.95 -7.88
C PRO A 140 -13.75 27.69 -9.09
N LYS A 141 -13.06 28.73 -9.55
CA LYS A 141 -11.92 28.61 -10.46
C LYS A 141 -10.80 27.83 -9.75
N PRO A 142 -9.96 27.04 -10.45
CA PRO A 142 -8.82 26.38 -9.83
C PRO A 142 -7.89 27.43 -9.20
N ILE A 143 -7.67 27.30 -7.90
CA ILE A 143 -6.72 28.15 -7.16
C ILE A 143 -5.32 27.60 -7.38
N PHE A 144 -4.38 28.46 -7.78
CA PHE A 144 -2.98 28.11 -7.96
C PHE A 144 -2.12 28.82 -6.91
N ASN A 145 -1.17 28.09 -6.34
CA ASN A 145 -0.13 28.62 -5.46
C ASN A 145 0.83 29.56 -6.22
N SER A 146 1.68 30.27 -5.48
CA SER A 146 2.84 31.00 -6.02
C SER A 146 3.76 30.13 -6.90
N GLU A 147 3.82 28.81 -6.63
CA GLU A 147 4.54 27.81 -7.43
C GLU A 147 3.76 27.33 -8.69
N GLY A 148 2.63 27.93 -9.05
CA GLY A 148 1.80 27.54 -10.20
C GLY A 148 1.08 26.19 -10.06
N LYS A 149 1.00 25.63 -8.85
CA LYS A 149 0.39 24.33 -8.56
C LYS A 149 -1.04 24.49 -8.08
N MET A 150 -1.96 23.70 -8.62
CA MET A 150 -3.37 23.73 -8.22
C MET A 150 -3.55 23.21 -6.78
N VAL A 151 -4.24 23.97 -5.93
CA VAL A 151 -4.48 23.64 -4.51
C VAL A 151 -5.96 23.75 -4.16
N PHE A 152 -6.40 22.83 -3.30
CA PHE A 152 -7.80 22.61 -2.91
C PHE A 152 -8.16 23.29 -1.56
N SER A 153 -7.35 24.24 -1.11
CA SER A 153 -7.42 24.92 0.18
C SER A 153 -7.34 26.43 -0.04
N LYS A 154 -8.08 27.23 0.74
CA LYS A 154 -7.91 28.69 0.76
C LYS A 154 -6.60 29.15 1.41
N PHE A 155 -5.95 28.28 2.18
CA PHE A 155 -4.64 28.52 2.76
C PHE A 155 -3.57 27.75 1.98
N ASP A 156 -2.54 28.46 1.52
CA ASP A 156 -1.34 27.84 0.98
C ASP A 156 -0.43 27.38 2.12
N PHE A 157 0.03 26.14 2.05
CA PHE A 157 0.96 25.52 3.00
C PHE A 157 2.32 25.19 2.36
N SER A 158 2.58 25.60 1.11
CA SER A 158 3.86 25.37 0.41
C SER A 158 5.07 25.93 1.17
N GLU A 159 4.92 27.05 1.86
CA GLU A 159 6.03 27.68 2.61
C GLU A 159 6.18 27.12 4.04
N ILE A 160 5.08 26.67 4.65
CA ILE A 160 4.99 26.27 6.06
C ILE A 160 5.54 24.85 6.26
N GLY A 161 6.86 24.72 6.21
CA GLY A 161 7.60 23.50 6.56
C GLY A 161 8.64 23.04 5.53
N VAL A 162 8.77 23.71 4.38
CA VAL A 162 9.80 23.38 3.37
C VAL A 162 11.16 23.92 3.81
N LYS A 163 11.82 23.19 4.73
CA LYS A 163 13.27 23.32 4.93
C LYS A 163 13.95 23.17 3.56
N LYS A 164 14.62 24.22 3.08
CA LYS A 164 15.29 24.28 1.77
C LYS A 164 16.11 23.01 1.56
N LYS A 165 15.65 22.11 0.68
CA LYS A 165 16.31 20.82 0.46
C LYS A 165 17.56 21.07 -0.37
N LEU A 166 18.73 21.00 0.28
CA LEU A 166 20.03 21.11 -0.40
C LEU A 166 20.04 20.19 -1.64
N PRO A 167 20.54 20.65 -2.80
CA PRO A 167 20.45 19.90 -4.04
C PRO A 167 21.06 18.51 -3.87
N LYS A 168 20.28 17.47 -4.21
CA LYS A 168 20.60 16.04 -3.95
C LYS A 168 22.05 15.67 -4.25
N ASN A 169 22.60 16.25 -5.32
CA ASN A 169 23.95 16.07 -5.83
C ASN A 169 25.08 16.39 -4.84
N GLN A 170 24.84 17.22 -3.82
CA GLN A 170 25.85 17.57 -2.79
C GLN A 170 26.10 16.43 -1.79
N ASN A 171 25.18 15.46 -1.65
CA ASN A 171 25.31 14.35 -0.70
C ASN A 171 25.75 13.02 -1.35
N ASP A 172 26.22 13.05 -2.60
CA ASP A 172 26.71 11.86 -3.31
C ASP A 172 28.06 11.38 -2.72
N PRO A 173 28.14 10.17 -2.13
CA PRO A 173 29.37 9.71 -1.48
C PRO A 173 30.54 9.48 -2.44
N LYS A 174 30.26 9.33 -3.75
CA LYS A 174 31.32 9.29 -4.80
C LYS A 174 31.94 10.66 -5.01
N LYS A 175 31.12 11.72 -5.17
CA LYS A 175 31.60 13.10 -5.35
C LYS A 175 32.34 13.61 -4.12
N MET A 176 31.83 13.32 -2.93
CA MET A 176 32.48 13.75 -1.68
C MET A 176 33.83 13.06 -1.47
N LEU A 177 33.97 11.78 -1.89
CA LEU A 177 35.27 11.10 -1.92
C LEU A 177 36.23 11.71 -2.95
N GLN A 178 35.73 12.13 -4.12
CA GLN A 178 36.54 12.84 -5.13
C GLN A 178 36.99 14.22 -4.61
N GLN A 179 36.12 14.96 -3.92
CA GLN A 179 36.45 16.25 -3.30
C GLN A 179 37.51 16.10 -2.20
N LEU A 180 37.43 15.04 -1.38
CA LEU A 180 38.46 14.73 -0.38
C LEU A 180 39.80 14.33 -1.01
N HIS A 181 39.78 13.65 -2.16
CA HIS A 181 40.98 13.39 -2.96
C HIS A 181 41.59 14.70 -3.49
N GLN A 182 40.80 15.52 -4.19
CA GLN A 182 41.22 16.81 -4.74
C GLN A 182 41.75 17.77 -3.67
N LYS A 183 41.18 17.78 -2.46
CA LYS A 183 41.72 18.54 -1.32
C LYS A 183 43.12 18.04 -0.91
N LYS A 184 43.32 16.73 -0.82
CA LYS A 184 44.63 16.13 -0.46
C LYS A 184 45.67 16.31 -1.56
N GLU A 185 45.27 16.20 -2.82
CA GLU A 185 46.11 16.45 -3.98
C GLU A 185 46.58 17.91 -4.02
N LYS A 186 45.69 18.88 -3.77
CA LYS A 186 46.06 20.30 -3.65
C LYS A 186 46.97 20.62 -2.46
N LEU A 187 46.74 20.01 -1.29
CA LEU A 187 47.63 20.19 -0.14
C LEU A 187 49.03 19.64 -0.43
N LYS A 188 49.13 18.46 -1.05
CA LYS A 188 50.41 17.91 -1.52
C LYS A 188 51.10 18.83 -2.52
N GLN A 189 50.38 19.35 -3.51
CA GLN A 189 50.95 20.28 -4.49
C GLN A 189 51.56 21.53 -3.82
N LEU A 190 50.97 22.05 -2.74
CA LEU A 190 51.55 23.17 -1.98
C LEU A 190 52.77 22.75 -1.13
N GLU A 191 52.75 21.54 -0.55
CA GLU A 191 53.89 20.95 0.16
C GLU A 191 55.09 20.69 -0.79
N ASP A 192 54.81 20.15 -1.99
CA ASP A 192 55.77 19.81 -3.04
C ASP A 192 56.38 21.08 -3.68
N LEU A 193 55.62 22.18 -3.77
CA LEU A 193 56.09 23.51 -4.21
C LEU A 193 56.89 24.27 -3.13
N GLY A 194 57.01 23.73 -1.91
CA GLY A 194 57.77 24.32 -0.81
C GLY A 194 56.95 25.18 0.17
N ASN A 195 55.71 25.53 -0.16
CA ASN A 195 54.82 26.40 0.64
C ASN A 195 54.19 25.63 1.84
N LYS A 196 55.03 25.02 2.67
CA LYS A 196 54.62 24.17 3.80
C LYS A 196 53.80 24.93 4.84
N GLU A 197 54.21 26.14 5.18
CA GLU A 197 53.51 27.01 6.13
C GLU A 197 52.09 27.37 5.65
N GLU A 198 51.91 27.60 4.34
CA GLU A 198 50.58 27.83 3.75
C GLU A 198 49.73 26.56 3.79
N ALA A 199 50.31 25.41 3.46
CA ALA A 199 49.63 24.12 3.52
C ALA A 199 49.17 23.78 4.94
N GLU A 200 49.97 24.08 5.96
CA GLU A 200 49.63 23.91 7.38
C GLU A 200 48.55 24.89 7.82
N ASN A 201 48.69 26.18 7.48
CA ASN A 201 47.63 27.18 7.65
C ASN A 201 46.28 26.73 7.05
N ILE A 202 46.28 26.10 5.88
CA ILE A 202 45.07 25.59 5.22
C ILE A 202 44.52 24.37 5.97
N LYS A 203 45.36 23.43 6.40
CA LYS A 203 44.95 22.26 7.22
C LYS A 203 44.27 22.71 8.51
N GLU A 204 44.85 23.65 9.24
CA GLU A 204 44.27 24.20 10.47
C GLU A 204 42.95 24.91 10.20
N LYS A 205 42.90 25.80 9.20
CA LYS A 205 41.67 26.53 8.84
C LYS A 205 40.54 25.57 8.46
N ASP A 206 40.82 24.46 7.78
CA ASP A 206 39.80 23.44 7.48
C ASP A 206 39.46 22.53 8.68
N ALA A 207 40.41 22.27 9.58
CA ALA A 207 40.13 21.56 10.84
C ALA A 207 39.19 22.38 11.74
N TRP A 208 39.48 23.66 11.96
CA TRP A 208 38.62 24.57 12.74
C TRP A 208 37.22 24.72 12.12
N LYS A 209 37.11 24.83 10.79
CA LYS A 209 35.81 24.79 10.09
C LYS A 209 35.05 23.48 10.34
N SER A 210 35.73 22.33 10.28
CA SER A 210 35.11 21.02 10.54
C SER A 210 34.63 20.90 12.00
N VAL A 211 35.38 21.43 12.97
CA VAL A 211 34.97 21.51 14.39
C VAL A 211 33.76 22.43 14.57
N LEU A 212 33.78 23.64 14.03
CA LEU A 212 32.68 24.61 14.13
C LEU A 212 31.39 24.08 13.47
N ALA A 213 31.50 23.42 12.32
CA ALA A 213 30.36 22.78 11.65
C ALA A 213 29.79 21.60 12.45
N ARG A 214 30.64 20.81 13.13
CA ARG A 214 30.17 19.76 14.06
C ARG A 214 29.48 20.37 15.28
N ALA A 215 30.00 21.47 15.82
CA ALA A 215 29.43 22.18 16.97
C ALA A 215 28.07 22.84 16.66
N SER A 216 27.87 23.36 15.44
CA SER A 216 26.57 23.87 14.97
C SER A 216 25.54 22.76 14.66
N GLY A 217 25.93 21.49 14.78
CA GLY A 217 25.09 20.32 14.55
C GLY A 217 25.05 19.84 13.09
N GLU A 218 25.90 20.37 12.21
CA GLU A 218 26.02 19.86 10.84
C GLU A 218 26.72 18.50 10.79
N LYS A 219 26.18 17.60 9.94
CA LYS A 219 26.67 16.23 9.79
C LYS A 219 27.78 16.17 8.74
N VAL A 220 28.94 16.67 9.13
CA VAL A 220 30.21 16.58 8.42
C VAL A 220 30.61 15.11 8.18
N LYS A 221 31.27 14.79 7.05
CA LYS A 221 31.48 13.42 6.55
C LYS A 221 32.85 13.26 5.85
N ASP A 222 33.91 13.65 6.53
CA ASP A 222 35.25 13.77 5.94
C ASP A 222 35.98 12.41 5.78
N ASP A 223 35.44 11.32 6.35
CA ASP A 223 36.12 10.02 6.45
C ASP A 223 36.15 9.23 5.12
N PRO A 224 37.30 9.11 4.44
CA PRO A 224 37.37 8.44 3.13
C PRO A 224 37.06 6.93 3.23
N GLU A 225 37.40 6.30 4.35
CA GLU A 225 37.06 4.93 4.73
C GLU A 225 35.54 4.69 4.74
N LEU A 226 34.80 5.51 5.48
CA LEU A 226 33.35 5.36 5.63
C LEU A 226 32.62 5.64 4.31
N LEU A 227 33.16 6.52 3.47
CA LEU A 227 32.67 6.74 2.11
C LEU A 227 32.93 5.55 1.18
N LYS A 228 34.15 4.99 1.17
CA LYS A 228 34.45 3.73 0.45
C LYS A 228 33.53 2.59 0.90
N ARG A 229 33.32 2.41 2.21
CA ARG A 229 32.39 1.42 2.78
C ARG A 229 30.92 1.69 2.39
N THR A 230 30.50 2.96 2.36
CA THR A 230 29.14 3.36 1.97
C THR A 230 28.86 3.16 0.48
N ILE A 231 29.84 3.48 -0.39
CA ILE A 231 29.77 3.18 -1.83
C ILE A 231 29.62 1.67 -2.04
N LYS A 232 30.48 0.84 -1.41
CA LYS A 232 30.39 -0.63 -1.49
C LYS A 232 29.02 -1.14 -1.02
N ARG A 233 28.46 -0.59 0.07
CA ARG A 233 27.10 -0.95 0.55
C ARG A 233 26.01 -0.61 -0.45
N ASN A 234 26.04 0.60 -1.01
CA ASN A 234 25.05 1.07 -1.99
C ASN A 234 25.10 0.24 -3.28
N ASP A 235 26.29 -0.05 -3.80
CA ASP A 235 26.44 -0.82 -5.04
C ASP A 235 26.13 -2.32 -4.80
N GLN A 236 26.35 -2.87 -3.59
CA GLN A 236 25.85 -4.20 -3.20
C GLN A 236 24.31 -4.24 -3.08
N GLN A 237 23.68 -3.19 -2.54
CA GLN A 237 22.22 -3.07 -2.48
C GLN A 237 21.61 -3.01 -3.89
N LYS A 238 22.25 -2.30 -4.84
CA LYS A 238 21.88 -2.33 -6.26
C LYS A 238 22.01 -3.73 -6.85
N LYS A 239 23.17 -4.39 -6.75
CA LYS A 239 23.41 -5.77 -7.24
C LYS A 239 22.34 -6.75 -6.74
N HIS A 240 22.02 -6.72 -5.45
CA HIS A 240 20.97 -7.55 -4.84
C HIS A 240 19.56 -7.21 -5.35
N SER A 241 19.28 -5.93 -5.62
CA SER A 241 18.00 -5.50 -6.20
C SER A 241 17.87 -5.96 -7.67
N THR A 242 18.93 -5.83 -8.48
CA THR A 242 18.99 -6.34 -9.86
C THR A 242 18.80 -7.86 -9.89
N LYS A 243 19.53 -8.63 -9.07
CA LYS A 243 19.34 -10.09 -8.97
C LYS A 243 17.89 -10.47 -8.63
N LYS A 244 17.25 -9.73 -7.70
CA LYS A 244 15.84 -9.93 -7.35
C LYS A 244 14.85 -9.47 -8.43
N TRP A 245 15.25 -8.57 -9.33
CA TRP A 245 14.44 -8.16 -10.47
C TRP A 245 14.51 -9.20 -11.59
N ASN A 246 15.73 -9.61 -11.99
CA ASN A 246 15.96 -10.64 -13.01
C ASN A 246 15.26 -11.96 -12.63
N SER A 247 15.44 -12.41 -11.38
CA SER A 247 14.76 -13.62 -10.89
C SER A 247 13.23 -13.53 -10.92
N ARG A 248 12.62 -12.32 -10.83
CA ARG A 248 11.17 -12.17 -11.04
C ARG A 248 10.79 -12.31 -12.50
N ILE A 249 11.57 -11.74 -13.42
CA ILE A 249 11.36 -11.88 -14.87
C ILE A 249 11.49 -13.36 -15.27
N GLU A 250 12.55 -14.03 -14.84
CA GLU A 250 12.80 -15.46 -15.07
C GLU A 250 11.62 -16.32 -14.58
N ASN A 251 11.12 -16.08 -13.36
CA ASN A 251 9.97 -16.81 -12.81
C ASN A 251 8.66 -16.53 -13.58
N VAL A 252 8.43 -15.29 -14.04
CA VAL A 252 7.26 -14.95 -14.88
C VAL A 252 7.36 -15.63 -16.25
N GLN A 253 8.52 -15.55 -16.91
CA GLN A 253 8.76 -16.20 -18.20
C GLN A 253 8.61 -17.72 -18.10
N LYS A 254 9.19 -18.36 -17.09
CA LYS A 254 9.02 -19.79 -16.82
C LYS A 254 7.55 -20.15 -16.58
N SER A 255 6.83 -19.37 -15.76
CA SER A 255 5.40 -19.61 -15.52
C SER A 255 4.54 -19.43 -16.79
N MET A 256 4.95 -18.59 -17.74
CA MET A 256 4.32 -18.46 -19.05
C MET A 256 4.64 -19.66 -19.95
N GLN A 257 5.91 -20.09 -20.02
CA GLN A 257 6.37 -21.25 -20.78
C GLN A 257 5.68 -22.54 -20.31
N GLU A 258 5.71 -22.84 -19.00
CA GLU A 258 5.03 -23.99 -18.41
C GLU A 258 3.53 -24.03 -18.76
N ARG A 259 2.86 -22.86 -18.80
CA ARG A 259 1.43 -22.78 -19.14
C ARG A 259 1.17 -22.99 -20.62
N GLN A 260 2.10 -22.62 -21.50
CA GLN A 260 2.04 -22.91 -22.93
C GLN A 260 2.34 -24.39 -23.22
N GLU A 261 3.34 -24.98 -22.56
CA GLU A 261 3.69 -26.41 -22.62
C GLU A 261 2.50 -27.27 -22.18
N LYS A 262 1.97 -27.04 -20.97
CA LYS A 262 0.77 -27.73 -20.46
C LYS A 262 -0.44 -27.56 -21.41
N ARG A 263 -0.53 -26.47 -22.19
CA ARG A 263 -1.55 -26.31 -23.25
C ARG A 263 -1.22 -27.14 -24.51
N ARG A 264 0.02 -27.14 -24.97
CA ARG A 264 0.50 -27.96 -26.11
C ARG A 264 0.30 -29.45 -25.82
N ASP A 265 0.68 -29.92 -24.65
CA ASP A 265 0.57 -31.33 -24.24
C ASP A 265 -0.89 -31.79 -24.16
N ASN A 266 -1.77 -30.99 -23.55
CA ASN A 266 -3.20 -31.29 -23.52
C ASN A 266 -3.83 -31.31 -24.93
N ILE A 267 -3.39 -30.44 -25.84
CA ILE A 267 -3.82 -30.47 -27.26
C ILE A 267 -3.29 -31.74 -27.95
N MET A 268 -2.03 -32.12 -27.73
CA MET A 268 -1.42 -33.32 -28.32
C MET A 268 -2.04 -34.61 -27.76
N LYS A 269 -2.34 -34.66 -26.45
CA LYS A 269 -3.09 -35.75 -25.82
C LYS A 269 -4.49 -35.88 -26.45
N LYS A 270 -5.24 -34.78 -26.55
CA LYS A 270 -6.57 -34.76 -27.19
C LYS A 270 -6.53 -35.12 -28.69
N LYS A 271 -5.43 -34.83 -29.40
CA LYS A 271 -5.18 -35.32 -30.78
C LYS A 271 -4.92 -36.84 -30.81
N LYS A 272 -4.07 -37.37 -29.91
CA LYS A 272 -3.78 -38.82 -29.79
C LYS A 272 -5.03 -39.61 -29.40
N GLU A 273 -5.78 -39.16 -28.39
CA GLU A 273 -7.07 -39.74 -27.96
C GLU A 273 -8.09 -39.77 -29.11
N LYS A 274 -8.22 -38.70 -29.90
CA LYS A 274 -9.09 -38.70 -31.08
C LYS A 274 -8.68 -39.76 -32.12
N LYS A 275 -7.37 -39.97 -32.37
CA LYS A 275 -6.89 -41.04 -33.26
C LYS A 275 -7.19 -42.43 -32.67
N GLN A 276 -6.85 -42.67 -31.40
CA GLN A 276 -7.11 -43.94 -30.72
C GLN A 276 -8.60 -44.29 -30.66
N ASN A 277 -9.48 -43.31 -30.40
CA ASN A 277 -10.92 -43.53 -30.38
C ASN A 277 -11.53 -43.78 -31.77
N LYS A 278 -10.92 -43.27 -32.85
CA LYS A 278 -11.26 -43.70 -34.23
C LYS A 278 -10.87 -45.17 -34.44
N LEU A 279 -9.64 -45.55 -34.12
CA LEU A 279 -9.16 -46.94 -34.26
C LEU A 279 -10.01 -47.92 -33.45
N LYS A 280 -10.27 -47.64 -32.16
CA LYS A 280 -11.15 -48.46 -31.31
C LYS A 280 -12.58 -48.60 -31.87
N LYS A 281 -13.14 -47.54 -32.49
CA LYS A 281 -14.45 -47.60 -33.14
C LYS A 281 -14.45 -48.39 -34.45
N ALA A 282 -13.35 -48.39 -35.20
CA ALA A 282 -13.21 -49.18 -36.42
C ALA A 282 -13.02 -50.67 -36.11
N ALA A 283 -12.16 -51.00 -35.12
CA ALA A 283 -11.97 -52.36 -34.63
C ALA A 283 -13.29 -52.97 -34.09
N LYS A 284 -14.05 -52.22 -33.28
CA LYS A 284 -15.40 -52.63 -32.83
C LYS A 284 -16.44 -52.81 -33.94
N LYS A 285 -16.12 -52.47 -35.20
CA LYS A 285 -16.96 -52.69 -36.39
C LYS A 285 -16.36 -53.71 -37.36
N GLY A 286 -15.33 -54.47 -36.96
CA GLY A 286 -14.62 -55.41 -37.84
C GLY A 286 -13.79 -54.74 -38.95
N ARG A 287 -13.65 -53.40 -38.94
CA ARG A 287 -12.97 -52.62 -40.00
C ARG A 287 -11.50 -52.31 -39.68
N VAL A 288 -10.88 -53.12 -38.82
CA VAL A 288 -9.43 -53.12 -38.55
C VAL A 288 -9.03 -54.57 -38.46
N ILE A 289 -8.24 -55.03 -39.44
CA ILE A 289 -7.65 -56.37 -39.44
C ILE A 289 -6.47 -56.34 -38.47
N SER A 290 -6.37 -57.34 -37.60
CA SER A 290 -5.29 -57.48 -36.63
C SER A 290 -4.12 -58.29 -37.23
N GLY A 291 -3.41 -57.71 -38.20
CA GLY A 291 -2.27 -58.36 -38.84
C GLY A 291 -1.68 -57.55 -39.99
N ILE A 292 -0.53 -56.92 -39.69
CA ILE A 292 0.54 -56.27 -40.50
C ILE A 292 1.06 -55.07 -39.70
#